data_AF-A0A8X6UT22-F1
#
_entry.id   AF-A0A8X6UT22-F1
#
_cell.length_a   1.000
_cell.length_b   1.000
_cell.length_c   1.000
_cell.angle_alpha   90.00
_cell.angle_beta   90.00
_cell.angle_gamma   90.00
#
_symmetry.space_group_name_H-M   'P 1'
#
loop_
_entity.id
_entity.type
_entity.pdbx_description
1 polymer ?
#
loop_
_entity_poly.entity_id
_entity_poly.type
_entity_poly.pdbx_seq_one_letter_code
_entity_poly.pdbx_strand_id
1 'polypeptide(L)'
;MAPVISKAKIFLQRLWRSKLEWNDLLPDEEYREWQQFLVSLENINNIDIPRRILVAFPEVIEIHGFADASERCYGTAVYCKSKILKSETLVRLMTSKSRVVPIKNLTIPRLELCAAVILAKLVNRVVAALQLETAELYL
;
A
#
# COMPACT_ATOMS: atom_id res chain seq x y z
N MET A 1 3.18 1.98 -5.73
CA MET A 1 1.99 1.59 -6.54
C MET A 1 0.68 1.63 -5.75
N ALA A 2 0.61 1.10 -4.52
CA ALA A 2 -0.65 1.05 -3.76
C ALA A 2 -1.40 2.39 -3.62
N PRO A 3 -0.76 3.55 -3.36
CA PRO A 3 -1.48 4.83 -3.21
C PRO A 3 -2.22 5.28 -4.48
N VAL A 4 -1.58 5.15 -5.65
CA VAL A 4 -2.16 5.52 -6.96
C VAL A 4 -3.40 4.66 -7.24
N ILE A 5 -3.26 3.35 -7.08
CA ILE A 5 -4.34 2.40 -7.34
C ILE A 5 -5.50 2.60 -6.36
N SER A 6 -5.21 2.90 -5.08
CA SER A 6 -6.25 3.19 -4.09
C SER A 6 -7.09 4.40 -4.50
N LYS A 7 -6.46 5.49 -4.97
CA LYS A 7 -7.18 6.69 -5.41
C LYS A 7 -8.15 6.38 -6.57
N ALA A 8 -7.68 5.66 -7.59
CA ALA A 8 -8.53 5.24 -8.71
C ALA A 8 -9.70 4.35 -8.26
N LYS A 9 -9.45 3.38 -7.37
CA LYS A 9 -10.49 2.47 -6.87
C LYS A 9 -11.53 3.19 -5.99
N ILE A 10 -11.11 4.16 -5.19
CA ILE A 10 -12.02 4.98 -4.38
C ILE A 10 -12.91 5.81 -5.31
N PHE A 11 -12.33 6.43 -6.34
CA PHE A 11 -13.08 7.18 -7.36
C PHE A 11 -14.13 6.29 -8.04
N LEU A 12 -13.72 5.10 -8.51
CA LEU A 12 -14.63 4.16 -9.15
C LEU A 12 -15.78 3.71 -8.21
N GLN A 13 -15.47 3.45 -6.94
CA GLN A 13 -16.51 3.13 -5.96
C GLN A 13 -17.51 4.28 -5.79
N ARG A 14 -17.05 5.54 -5.83
CA ARG A 14 -17.93 6.70 -5.73
C ARG A 14 -18.88 6.77 -6.94
N LEU A 15 -18.38 6.58 -8.15
CA LEU A 15 -19.21 6.54 -9.37
C LEU A 15 -20.30 5.45 -9.30
N TRP A 16 -19.96 4.26 -8.80
CA TRP A 16 -20.95 3.20 -8.61
C TRP A 16 -22.04 3.56 -7.60
N ARG A 17 -21.74 4.37 -6.58
CA ARG A 17 -22.76 4.87 -5.64
C ARG A 17 -23.68 5.91 -6.28
N SER A 18 -23.19 6.65 -7.27
CA SER A 18 -23.96 7.64 -8.03
C SER A 18 -24.96 7.01 -9.01
N LYS A 19 -24.97 5.67 -9.16
CA LYS A 19 -25.88 4.90 -10.02
C LYS A 19 -25.94 5.42 -11.47
N LEU A 20 -24.80 5.85 -11.99
CA LEU A 20 -24.65 6.23 -13.39
C LEU A 20 -24.68 4.98 -14.27
N GLU A 21 -25.41 5.05 -15.37
CA GLU A 21 -25.33 4.07 -16.44
C GLU A 21 -24.02 4.25 -17.22
N TRP A 22 -23.61 3.21 -17.95
CA TRP A 22 -22.34 3.23 -18.68
C TRP A 22 -22.24 4.33 -19.75
N ASN A 23 -23.39 4.78 -20.26
CA ASN A 23 -23.54 5.83 -21.27
C ASN A 23 -23.67 7.23 -20.69
N ASP A 24 -23.89 7.36 -19.38
CA ASP A 24 -24.15 8.65 -18.78
C ASP A 24 -22.88 9.49 -18.80
N LEU A 25 -23.05 10.78 -19.06
CA LEU A 25 -21.98 11.74 -18.91
C LEU A 25 -21.62 11.84 -17.41
N LEU A 26 -20.31 11.88 -17.14
CA LEU A 26 -19.83 12.18 -15.79
C LEU A 26 -20.22 13.61 -15.42
N PRO A 27 -20.67 13.85 -14.17
CA PRO A 27 -20.86 15.21 -13.71
C PRO A 27 -19.52 15.96 -13.72
N ASP A 28 -19.60 17.29 -13.85
CA ASP A 28 -18.43 18.14 -14.10
C ASP A 28 -17.35 18.04 -13.01
N GLU A 29 -17.73 17.73 -11.78
CA GLU A 29 -16.80 17.58 -10.65
C GLU A 29 -15.99 16.29 -10.78
N GLU A 30 -16.65 15.14 -10.98
CA GLU A 30 -15.99 13.86 -11.18
C GLU A 30 -15.14 13.84 -12.44
N TYR A 31 -15.61 14.47 -13.52
CA TYR A 31 -14.83 14.63 -14.74
C TYR A 31 -13.54 15.41 -14.46
N ARG A 32 -13.63 16.56 -13.80
CA ARG A 32 -12.45 17.38 -13.44
C ARG A 32 -11.48 16.62 -12.53
N GLU A 33 -11.97 15.93 -11.51
CA GLU A 33 -11.12 15.11 -10.63
C GLU A 33 -10.42 13.99 -11.41
N TRP A 34 -11.13 13.33 -12.33
CA TRP A 34 -10.57 12.28 -13.16
C TRP A 34 -9.47 12.82 -14.08
N GLN A 35 -9.70 13.96 -14.75
CA GLN A 35 -8.68 14.60 -15.58
C GLN A 35 -7.42 14.95 -14.76
N GLN A 36 -7.59 15.53 -13.57
CA GLN A 36 -6.47 15.81 -12.67
C GLN A 36 -5.73 14.53 -12.25
N PHE A 37 -6.47 13.44 -11.99
CA PHE A 37 -5.88 12.16 -11.69
C PHE A 37 -5.05 11.64 -12.88
N LEU A 38 -5.56 11.70 -14.12
CA LEU A 38 -4.82 11.29 -15.32
C LEU A 38 -3.53 12.08 -15.50
N VAL A 39 -3.58 13.41 -15.40
CA VAL A 39 -2.37 14.25 -15.46
C VAL A 39 -1.37 13.87 -14.37
N SER A 40 -1.85 13.57 -13.16
CA SER A 40 -0.96 13.14 -12.08
C SER A 40 -0.27 11.80 -12.32
N LEU A 41 -0.80 10.94 -13.21
CA LEU A 41 -0.18 9.65 -13.57
C LEU A 41 1.11 9.84 -14.36
N GLU A 42 1.29 10.96 -15.07
CA GLU A 42 2.55 11.23 -15.79
C GLU A 42 3.75 11.28 -14.84
N ASN A 43 3.53 11.70 -13.59
CA ASN A 43 4.57 11.70 -12.55
C ASN A 43 5.07 10.30 -12.20
N ILE A 44 4.32 9.24 -12.50
CA ILE A 44 4.74 7.86 -12.23
C ILE A 44 5.96 7.49 -13.08
N ASN A 45 6.08 8.07 -14.28
CA ASN A 45 7.23 7.83 -15.15
C ASN A 45 8.54 8.37 -14.56
N ASN A 46 8.46 9.28 -13.58
CA ASN A 46 9.60 9.86 -12.89
C ASN A 46 9.96 9.12 -11.58
N ILE A 47 9.25 8.02 -11.26
CA ILE A 47 9.52 7.24 -10.06
C ILE A 47 10.53 6.14 -10.39
N ASP A 48 11.74 6.27 -9.86
CA ASP A 48 12.73 5.19 -9.85
C ASP A 48 12.69 4.43 -8.51
N ILE A 49 12.60 3.10 -8.58
CA ILE A 49 12.57 2.21 -7.42
C ILE A 49 13.77 1.27 -7.49
N PRO A 50 14.77 1.45 -6.62
CA PRO A 50 15.91 0.56 -6.57
C PRO A 50 15.48 -0.90 -6.35
N ARG A 51 15.85 -1.79 -7.27
CA ARG A 51 15.55 -3.23 -7.16
C ARG A 51 16.24 -3.88 -5.95
N ARG A 52 17.38 -3.34 -5.53
CA ARG A 52 18.16 -3.85 -4.40
C ARG A 52 17.53 -3.42 -3.08
N ILE A 53 17.09 -4.42 -2.32
CA ILE A 53 16.40 -4.23 -1.03
C ILE A 53 17.41 -4.20 0.13
N LEU A 54 18.41 -5.08 0.10
CA LEU A 54 19.37 -5.27 1.19
C LEU A 54 20.73 -4.64 0.86
N VAL A 55 21.44 -4.17 1.89
CA VAL A 55 22.88 -3.87 1.81
C VAL A 55 23.70 -5.13 1.44
N ALA A 56 24.97 -4.97 1.07
CA ALA A 56 25.85 -6.09 0.80
C ALA A 56 26.22 -6.78 2.11
N PHE A 57 26.02 -8.09 2.23
CA PHE A 57 26.37 -8.87 3.42
C PHE A 57 25.79 -8.25 4.72
N PRO A 58 24.46 -8.16 4.85
CA PRO A 58 23.85 -7.59 6.04
C PRO A 58 24.16 -8.45 7.27
N GLU A 59 24.53 -7.80 8.38
CA GLU A 59 24.73 -8.47 9.67
C GLU A 59 23.42 -8.54 10.45
N VAL A 60 22.54 -7.56 10.26
CA VAL A 60 21.22 -7.49 10.88
C VAL A 60 20.17 -7.21 9.82
N ILE A 61 19.07 -7.97 9.87
CA ILE A 61 17.88 -7.77 9.04
C ILE A 61 16.66 -7.68 9.96
N GLU A 62 15.90 -6.62 9.80
CA GLU A 62 14.65 -6.38 10.52
C GLU A 62 13.52 -6.14 9.51
N ILE A 63 12.35 -6.71 9.79
CA ILE A 63 11.13 -6.46 9.03
C ILE A 63 10.18 -5.62 9.87
N HIS A 64 9.75 -4.50 9.28
CA HIS A 64 8.86 -3.53 9.92
C HIS A 64 7.54 -3.50 9.17
N GLY A 65 6.49 -3.98 9.80
CA GLY A 65 5.12 -3.96 9.34
C GLY A 65 4.37 -2.76 9.87
N PHE A 66 3.57 -2.12 9.02
CA PHE A 66 2.65 -1.07 9.41
C PHE A 66 1.27 -1.39 8.85
N ALA A 67 0.23 -1.16 9.64
CA ALA A 67 -1.15 -1.30 9.25
C ALA A 67 -1.91 -0.03 9.65
N ASP A 68 -2.74 0.47 8.75
CA ASP A 68 -3.55 1.65 8.99
C ASP A 68 -4.91 1.54 8.29
N ALA A 69 -5.91 2.23 8.81
CA ALA A 69 -7.26 2.22 8.29
C ALA A 69 -7.92 3.59 8.38
N SER A 70 -8.69 3.91 7.33
CA SER A 70 -9.55 5.08 7.23
C SER A 70 -10.96 4.66 6.82
N GLU A 71 -11.89 5.61 6.79
CA GLU A 71 -13.26 5.40 6.32
C GLU A 71 -13.34 4.95 4.86
N ARG A 72 -12.32 5.25 4.04
CA ARG A 72 -12.34 5.00 2.59
C ARG A 72 -11.50 3.79 2.19
N CYS A 73 -10.39 3.56 2.86
CA CYS A 73 -9.49 2.46 2.59
C CYS A 73 -8.72 2.04 3.82
N TYR A 74 -8.23 0.81 3.82
CA TYR A 74 -7.28 0.31 4.80
C TYR A 74 -6.13 -0.37 4.07
N GLY A 75 -4.94 -0.33 4.66
CA GLY A 75 -3.73 -0.75 3.99
C GLY A 75 -2.62 -1.13 4.93
N THR A 76 -1.62 -1.77 4.34
CA THR A 76 -0.45 -2.28 5.04
C THR A 76 0.79 -2.03 4.22
N ALA A 77 1.89 -1.73 4.89
CA ALA A 77 3.20 -1.56 4.29
C ALA A 77 4.22 -2.41 5.07
N VAL A 78 5.12 -3.07 4.35
CA VAL A 78 6.19 -3.88 4.93
C VAL A 78 7.51 -3.32 4.43
N TYR A 79 8.33 -2.87 5.36
CA TYR A 79 9.67 -2.37 5.14
C TYR A 79 10.69 -3.41 5.59
N CYS A 80 11.83 -3.44 4.91
CA CYS A 80 13.00 -4.17 5.34
C CYS A 80 14.08 -3.16 5.69
N LYS A 81 14.64 -3.31 6.88
CA LYS A 81 15.82 -2.60 7.35
C LYS A 81 16.98 -3.58 7.38
N SER A 82 18.04 -3.27 6.66
CA SER A 82 19.27 -4.06 6.64
C SER A 82 20.44 -3.19 7.08
N LYS A 83 21.29 -3.71 7.97
CA LYS A 83 22.37 -2.95 8.59
C LYS A 83 23.68 -3.74 8.58
N ILE A 84 24.77 -3.00 8.38
CA ILE A 84 26.14 -3.40 8.71
C ILE A 84 26.55 -2.59 9.96
N LEU A 85 26.98 -3.24 11.05
CA LEU A 85 27.12 -2.64 12.39
C LEU A 85 27.96 -1.35 12.43
N LYS A 86 28.86 -1.15 11.47
CA LYS A 86 29.79 0.00 11.40
C LYS A 86 29.69 0.85 10.14
N SER A 87 28.65 0.66 9.32
CA SER A 87 28.56 1.29 8.00
C SER A 87 27.13 1.71 7.70
N GLU A 88 26.57 1.21 6.60
CA GLU A 88 25.31 1.65 6.04
C GLU A 88 24.11 0.94 6.69
N THR A 89 23.07 1.72 6.96
CA THR A 89 21.73 1.21 7.24
C THR A 89 20.83 1.58 6.08
N LEU A 90 20.21 0.57 5.48
CA LEU A 90 19.30 0.75 4.35
C LEU A 90 17.90 0.32 4.77
N VAL A 91 16.91 1.20 4.54
CA VAL A 91 15.49 0.89 4.73
C VAL A 91 14.78 1.02 3.39
N ARG A 92 14.07 -0.04 2.99
CA ARG A 92 13.32 -0.08 1.72
C ARG A 92 11.93 -0.64 1.95
N LEU A 93 10.95 -0.05 1.27
CA LEU A 93 9.61 -0.62 1.16
C LEU A 93 9.70 -1.88 0.31
N MET A 94 9.38 -3.04 0.90
CA MET A 94 9.39 -4.31 0.17
C MET A 94 8.07 -4.57 -0.52
N THR A 95 6.96 -4.39 0.21
CA THR A 95 5.63 -4.63 -0.34
C THR A 95 4.58 -3.83 0.42
N SER A 96 3.46 -3.58 -0.25
CA SER A 96 2.31 -2.95 0.35
C SER A 96 1.03 -3.55 -0.22
N LYS A 97 -0.03 -3.52 0.57
CA LYS A 97 -1.36 -3.98 0.14
C LYS A 97 -2.40 -3.02 0.67
N SER A 98 -3.29 -2.57 -0.21
CA SER A 98 -4.44 -1.74 0.17
C SER A 98 -5.75 -2.38 -0.30
N ARG A 99 -6.82 -2.05 0.41
CA ARG A 99 -8.20 -2.40 0.05
C ARG A 99 -9.10 -1.19 0.27
N VAL A 100 -10.02 -0.98 -0.66
CA VAL A 100 -11.10 0.00 -0.50
C VAL A 100 -12.14 -0.60 0.45
N VAL A 101 -12.63 0.21 1.38
CA VAL A 101 -13.66 -0.20 2.34
C VAL A 101 -14.92 -0.62 1.56
N PRO A 102 -15.58 -1.74 1.91
CA PRO A 102 -16.84 -2.12 1.28
C PRO A 102 -17.90 -1.00 1.38
N ILE A 103 -18.88 -1.00 0.48
CA ILE A 103 -19.99 -0.03 0.54
C ILE A 103 -20.79 -0.18 1.84
N LYS A 104 -20.81 -1.40 2.41
CA LYS A 104 -21.37 -1.63 3.75
C LYS A 104 -20.49 -0.97 4.80
N ASN A 105 -21.10 -0.10 5.61
CA ASN A 105 -20.41 0.60 6.69
C ASN A 105 -19.83 -0.39 7.70
N LEU A 106 -18.53 -0.25 7.94
CA LEU A 106 -17.78 -0.91 9.01
C LEU A 106 -17.20 0.18 9.90
N THR A 107 -17.04 -0.14 11.19
CA THR A 107 -16.42 0.79 12.14
C THR A 107 -14.91 0.86 11.92
N ILE A 108 -14.29 2.00 12.24
CA ILE A 108 -12.83 2.18 12.15
C ILE A 108 -12.07 1.06 12.88
N PRO A 109 -12.40 0.68 14.13
CA PRO A 109 -11.69 -0.41 14.81
C PRO A 109 -11.75 -1.76 14.07
N ARG A 110 -12.86 -2.05 13.37
CA ARG A 110 -12.97 -3.27 12.55
C ARG A 110 -12.08 -3.19 11.31
N LEU A 111 -11.93 -2.01 10.73
CA LEU A 111 -11.06 -1.78 9.58
C LEU A 111 -9.58 -1.85 9.98
N GLU A 112 -9.21 -1.29 11.14
CA GLU A 112 -7.87 -1.44 11.72
C GLU A 112 -7.52 -2.92 11.94
N LEU A 113 -8.46 -3.69 12.52
CA LEU A 113 -8.28 -5.13 12.67
C LEU A 113 -8.13 -5.84 11.31
N CYS A 114 -8.89 -5.45 10.29
CA CYS A 114 -8.73 -6.00 8.94
C CYS A 114 -7.35 -5.67 8.36
N ALA A 115 -6.84 -4.47 8.57
CA ALA A 115 -5.49 -4.06 8.15
C ALA A 115 -4.42 -4.90 8.87
N ALA A 116 -4.52 -5.05 10.19
CA ALA A 116 -3.60 -5.88 10.98
C ALA A 116 -3.58 -7.35 10.53
N VAL A 117 -4.76 -7.93 10.22
CA VAL A 117 -4.85 -9.30 9.68
C VAL A 117 -4.17 -9.43 8.31
N ILE A 118 -4.30 -8.41 7.46
CA ILE A 118 -3.60 -8.39 6.18
C ILE A 118 -2.09 -8.28 6.39
N LEU A 119 -1.65 -7.45 7.35
CA LEU A 119 -0.25 -7.24 7.64
C LEU A 119 0.40 -8.55 8.09
N ALA A 120 -0.20 -9.24 9.07
CA ALA A 120 0.30 -10.53 9.54
C ALA A 120 0.43 -11.56 8.41
N LYS A 121 -0.58 -11.65 7.53
CA LYS A 121 -0.52 -12.54 6.36
C LYS A 121 0.55 -12.13 5.35
N LEU A 122 0.75 -10.82 5.16
CA LEU A 122 1.71 -10.29 4.21
C LEU A 122 3.14 -10.51 4.69
N VAL A 123 3.42 -10.25 5.96
CA VAL A 123 4.73 -10.48 6.57
C VAL A 123 5.10 -11.96 6.52
N ASN A 124 4.18 -12.86 6.88
CA ASN A 124 4.44 -14.31 6.77
C ASN A 124 4.81 -14.74 5.34
N ARG A 125 4.15 -14.19 4.32
CA ARG A 125 4.48 -14.47 2.91
C ARG A 125 5.84 -13.90 2.51
N VAL A 126 6.17 -12.71 2.98
CA VAL A 126 7.44 -12.04 2.71
C VAL A 126 8.60 -12.81 3.30
N VAL A 127 8.50 -13.18 4.59
CA VAL A 127 9.52 -13.96 5.30
C VAL A 127 9.77 -15.30 4.58
N ALA A 128 8.69 -16.02 4.24
CA ALA A 128 8.80 -17.29 3.52
C ALA A 128 9.40 -17.14 2.11
N ALA A 129 9.01 -16.11 1.35
CA ALA A 129 9.47 -15.91 -0.02
C ALA A 129 10.95 -15.49 -0.10
N LEU A 130 11.45 -14.77 0.92
CA LEU A 130 12.82 -14.26 0.97
C LEU A 130 13.74 -15.07 1.89
N GLN A 131 13.22 -16.15 2.50
CA GLN A 131 13.96 -17.02 3.42
C GLN A 131 14.59 -16.23 4.58
N LEU A 132 13.86 -15.26 5.12
CA LEU A 132 14.31 -14.35 6.18
C LEU A 132 13.85 -14.82 7.57
N GLU A 133 13.96 -16.13 7.83
CA GLU A 133 13.42 -16.77 9.05
C GLU A 133 14.06 -16.25 10.34
N THR A 134 15.28 -15.73 10.25
CA THR A 134 16.04 -15.18 11.38
C THR A 134 15.89 -13.66 11.53
N ALA A 135 15.11 -13.00 10.68
CA ALA A 135 14.92 -11.56 10.75
C ALA A 135 14.01 -11.18 11.93
N GLU A 136 14.36 -10.12 12.65
CA GLU A 136 13.51 -9.59 13.72
C GLU A 136 12.24 -8.97 13.12
N LEU A 137 11.08 -9.25 13.73
CA LEU A 137 9.79 -8.77 13.25
C LEU A 137 9.21 -7.71 14.19
N TYR A 138 8.88 -6.56 13.62
CA TYR A 138 8.20 -5.45 14.28
C TYR A 138 6.88 -5.19 13.54
N LEU A 139 5.73 -5.21 14.23
CA LEU A 139 4.39 -5.07 13.64
C LEU A 139 3.56 -4.00 14.34
#